data_AF-A0A968XTG1-F1
#
_entry.id   AF-A0A968XTG1-F1
#
_cell.length_a   1.000
_cell.length_b   1.000
_cell.length_c   1.000
_cell.angle_alpha   90.00
_cell.angle_beta   90.00
_cell.angle_gamma   90.00
#
_symmetry.space_group_name_H-M   'P 1'
#
loop_
_entity.id
_entity.type
_entity.pdbx_description
1 polymer ?
#
loop_
_entity_poly.entity_id
_entity_poly.type
_entity_poly.pdbx_seq_one_letter_code
_entity_poly.pdbx_strand_id
1 'polypeptide(L)'
;MNPRVFRSIARSLDGQPLGPDATPSATRRIGVLTSGGDCAGLNAAIRAIVHRAIVTYQWEVVGIEQSTHGLMTHPPKVRQLRLEDVDGILTAGGTILGTANYGTPFAYPQPDGTVKDVTETILESYQKLGLSALIGIGGDAVSA
;
A
#
# COMPACT_ATOMS: atom_id res chain seq x y z
N MET A 1 -20.67 14.09 5.98
CA MET A 1 -20.17 12.82 5.41
C MET A 1 -19.88 13.07 3.93
N ASN A 2 -18.61 13.18 3.52
CA ASN A 2 -18.24 13.57 2.16
C ASN A 2 -17.78 12.35 1.33
N PRO A 3 -18.64 11.77 0.49
CA PRO A 3 -18.33 10.59 -0.33
C PRO A 3 -17.33 10.84 -1.47
N ARG A 4 -16.68 12.01 -1.54
CA ARG A 4 -15.75 12.38 -2.62
C ARG A 4 -14.29 11.99 -2.39
N VAL A 5 -13.84 11.78 -1.14
CA VAL A 5 -12.41 11.54 -0.85
C VAL A 5 -11.99 10.10 -1.22
N PHE A 6 -12.86 9.11 -1.03
CA PHE A 6 -12.52 7.69 -1.25
C PHE A 6 -12.81 7.15 -2.66
N ARG A 7 -13.57 7.88 -3.50
CA ARG A 7 -13.81 7.47 -4.89
C ARG A 7 -12.55 7.55 -5.77
N SER A 8 -11.45 8.11 -5.26
CA SER A 8 -10.16 8.19 -5.95
C SER A 8 -9.30 6.91 -5.86
N ILE A 9 -9.64 5.94 -4.99
CA ILE A 9 -8.74 4.80 -4.69
C ILE A 9 -9.13 3.52 -5.46
N ALA A 10 -10.18 3.54 -6.27
CA ALA A 10 -10.66 2.40 -7.06
C ALA A 10 -10.81 2.68 -8.57
N ARG A 11 -10.07 3.65 -9.14
CA ARG A 11 -10.26 4.10 -10.53
C ARG A 11 -9.11 3.80 -11.51
N SER A 12 -8.34 2.75 -11.29
CA SER A 12 -7.32 2.33 -12.26
C SER A 12 -7.24 0.82 -12.50
N LEU A 13 -8.37 0.11 -12.32
CA LEU A 13 -8.52 -1.28 -12.76
C LEU A 13 -9.46 -1.46 -13.96
N ASP A 14 -10.02 -0.37 -14.49
CA ASP A 14 -10.61 -0.40 -15.83
C ASP A 14 -9.47 -0.20 -16.82
N GLY A 15 -9.16 -1.23 -17.61
CA GLY A 15 -8.14 -1.24 -18.66
C GLY A 15 -8.40 -0.26 -19.82
N GLN A 16 -8.78 0.98 -19.51
CA GLN A 16 -8.78 2.09 -20.44
C GLN A 16 -7.31 2.43 -20.75
N PRO A 17 -6.88 2.36 -22.03
CA PRO A 17 -5.57 2.87 -22.38
C PRO A 17 -5.54 4.35 -22.00
N LEU A 18 -4.49 4.74 -21.27
CA LEU A 18 -4.14 6.14 -21.10
C LEU A 18 -4.05 6.73 -22.50
N GLY A 19 -4.82 7.79 -22.76
CA GLY A 19 -4.97 8.35 -24.09
C GLY A 19 -3.65 8.69 -24.77
N PRO A 20 -3.67 8.97 -26.09
CA PRO A 20 -2.48 9.13 -26.94
C PRO A 20 -1.50 10.25 -26.52
N ASP A 21 -1.85 11.07 -25.52
CA ASP A 21 -1.05 12.20 -25.03
C ASP A 21 -0.36 11.96 -23.68
N ALA A 22 -0.31 10.72 -23.16
CA ALA A 22 0.51 10.41 -21.99
C ALA A 22 1.99 10.51 -22.36
N THR A 23 2.58 11.67 -22.11
CA THR A 23 4.01 11.95 -22.33
C THR A 23 4.85 10.92 -21.55
N PRO A 24 5.86 10.27 -22.15
CA PRO A 24 6.75 9.34 -21.44
C PRO A 24 7.71 10.15 -20.56
N SER A 25 7.25 10.56 -19.37
CA SER A 25 8.02 11.43 -18.49
C SER A 25 7.66 11.17 -17.03
N ALA A 26 8.22 10.07 -16.51
CA ALA A 26 8.45 9.68 -15.11
C ALA A 26 8.00 8.24 -14.89
N THR A 27 8.94 7.39 -14.50
CA THR A 27 8.64 6.05 -13.97
C THR A 27 7.61 6.18 -12.85
N ARG A 28 6.46 5.51 -12.99
CA ARG A 28 5.42 5.56 -11.96
C ARG A 28 5.87 4.77 -10.73
N ARG A 29 5.49 5.26 -9.56
CA ARG A 29 5.79 4.65 -8.28
C ARG A 29 4.50 4.25 -7.57
N ILE A 30 4.39 2.99 -7.17
CA ILE A 30 3.23 2.47 -6.42
C ILE A 30 3.63 2.06 -5.01
N GLY A 31 2.74 2.28 -4.05
CA GLY A 31 2.88 1.79 -2.68
C GLY A 31 2.17 0.44 -2.50
N VAL A 32 2.75 -0.47 -1.73
CA VAL A 32 2.15 -1.76 -1.36
C VAL A 32 2.21 -1.90 0.15
N LEU A 33 1.08 -2.22 0.77
CA LEU A 33 0.98 -2.53 2.20
C LEU A 33 0.16 -3.80 2.41
N THR A 34 0.39 -4.47 3.53
CA THR A 34 -0.45 -5.59 3.98
C THR A 34 -1.26 -5.22 5.21
N SER A 35 -2.54 -5.61 5.24
CA SER A 35 -3.45 -5.43 6.38
C SER A 35 -4.05 -6.77 6.81
N GLY A 36 -4.35 -6.93 8.10
CA GLY A 36 -4.95 -8.16 8.66
C GLY A 36 -3.91 -9.18 9.13
N GLY A 37 -4.35 -10.24 9.83
CA GLY A 37 -3.47 -11.27 10.40
C GLY A 37 -2.71 -12.10 9.35
N ASP A 38 -1.85 -13.02 9.82
CA ASP A 38 -1.04 -13.90 8.97
C ASP A 38 -1.93 -14.83 8.12
N CYS A 39 -2.26 -14.39 6.92
CA CYS A 39 -2.99 -15.17 5.93
C CYS A 39 -2.02 -15.78 4.91
N ALA A 40 -2.20 -17.07 4.61
CA ALA A 40 -1.46 -17.72 3.53
C ALA A 40 -1.76 -17.01 2.19
N GLY A 41 -0.71 -16.53 1.52
CA GLY A 41 -0.82 -15.93 0.18
C GLY A 41 -0.55 -14.42 0.09
N LEU A 42 -0.39 -13.70 1.22
CA LEU A 42 -0.01 -12.28 1.18
C LEU A 42 1.34 -12.06 0.48
N ASN A 43 2.32 -12.92 0.77
CA ASN A 43 3.62 -12.92 0.08
C ASN A 43 3.48 -13.25 -1.42
N ALA A 44 2.57 -14.14 -1.78
CA ALA A 44 2.30 -14.45 -3.19
C ALA A 44 1.71 -13.24 -3.93
N ALA A 45 0.81 -12.49 -3.30
CA ALA A 45 0.26 -11.27 -3.86
C ALA A 45 1.31 -10.16 -4.00
N ILE A 46 2.14 -9.92 -2.97
CA ILE A 46 3.28 -8.98 -3.05
C ILE A 46 4.18 -9.35 -4.22
N ARG A 47 4.57 -10.63 -4.34
CA ARG A 47 5.40 -11.13 -5.44
C ARG A 47 4.75 -10.85 -6.80
N ALA A 48 3.46 -11.15 -6.96
CA ALA A 48 2.75 -10.92 -8.21
C ALA A 48 2.73 -9.45 -8.61
N ILE A 49 2.46 -8.55 -7.65
CA ILE A 49 2.46 -7.10 -7.87
C ILE A 49 3.85 -6.62 -8.29
N VAL A 50 4.90 -7.01 -7.55
CA VAL A 50 6.28 -6.61 -7.82
C VAL A 50 6.73 -7.07 -9.21
N HIS A 51 6.48 -8.34 -9.55
CA HIS A 51 6.79 -8.86 -10.88
C HIS A 51 6.05 -8.10 -11.98
N ARG A 52 4.74 -7.86 -11.83
CA ARG A 52 3.95 -7.19 -12.87
C ARG A 52 4.35 -5.74 -13.06
N ALA A 53 4.53 -5.01 -11.96
CA ALA A 53 4.93 -3.61 -11.96
C ALA A 53 6.29 -3.41 -12.63
N ILE A 54 7.30 -4.20 -12.23
CA ILE A 54 8.66 -4.03 -12.74
C ILE A 54 8.80 -4.59 -14.17
N VAL A 55 8.37 -5.82 -14.42
CA VAL A 55 8.65 -6.51 -15.69
C VAL A 55 7.78 -6.00 -16.83
N THR A 56 6.50 -5.71 -16.57
CA THR A 56 5.57 -5.29 -17.63
C THR A 56 5.46 -3.78 -17.77
N TYR A 57 5.40 -3.06 -16.66
CA TYR A 57 5.11 -1.63 -16.66
C TYR A 57 6.32 -0.74 -16.39
N GLN A 58 7.47 -1.33 -16.03
CA GLN A 58 8.67 -0.61 -15.64
C GLN A 58 8.40 0.42 -14.53
N TRP A 59 7.54 0.07 -13.57
CA TRP A 59 7.18 0.90 -12.41
C TRP A 59 8.06 0.57 -11.20
N GLU A 60 8.22 1.54 -10.32
CA GLU A 60 8.83 1.36 -9.00
C GLU A 60 7.79 0.89 -7.98
N VAL A 61 8.19 -0.03 -7.11
CA VAL A 61 7.35 -0.52 -6.01
C VAL A 61 7.97 -0.15 -4.68
N VAL A 62 7.17 0.51 -3.83
CA VAL A 62 7.52 0.86 -2.46
C VAL A 62 6.68 0.00 -1.51
N GLY A 63 7.34 -0.90 -0.78
CA GLY A 63 6.73 -1.63 0.31
C GLY A 63 6.63 -0.76 1.55
N ILE A 64 5.44 -0.67 2.14
CA ILE A 64 5.16 0.06 3.38
C ILE A 64 5.08 -0.95 4.50
N GLU A 65 5.90 -0.74 5.54
CA GLU A 65 6.01 -1.68 6.64
C GLU A 65 4.93 -1.45 7.69
N GLN A 66 4.46 -2.52 8.32
CA GLN A 66 3.46 -2.48 9.40
C GLN A 66 2.15 -1.77 8.99
N SER A 67 1.64 -2.06 7.78
CA SER A 67 0.37 -1.51 7.28
C SER A 67 0.39 0.03 7.20
N THR A 68 -0.77 0.68 7.32
CA THR A 68 -0.92 2.15 7.31
C THR A 68 -0.12 2.86 8.40
N HIS A 69 0.25 2.17 9.49
CA HIS A 69 1.10 2.73 10.54
C HIS A 69 2.47 3.15 10.02
N GLY A 70 3.06 2.42 9.07
CA GLY A 70 4.34 2.80 8.46
C GLY A 70 4.31 4.15 7.75
N LEU A 71 3.14 4.59 7.25
CA LEU A 71 2.98 5.92 6.66
C LEU A 71 2.81 7.02 7.71
N MET A 72 2.50 6.68 8.96
CA MET A 72 2.33 7.65 10.05
C MET A 72 3.62 7.95 10.79
N THR A 73 4.68 7.17 10.58
CA THR A 73 5.97 7.40 11.23
C THR A 73 6.73 8.53 10.54
N HIS A 74 7.66 9.16 11.28
CA HIS A 74 8.52 10.20 10.77
C HIS A 74 9.99 9.83 11.03
N PRO A 75 10.76 9.40 10.01
CA PRO A 75 10.36 9.22 8.61
C PRO A 75 9.39 8.03 8.40
N PRO A 76 8.66 7.98 7.27
CA PRO A 76 7.83 6.82 6.93
C PRO A 76 8.65 5.53 6.85
N LYS A 77 8.14 4.44 7.44
CA LYS A 77 8.77 3.11 7.37
C LYS A 77 8.41 2.45 6.05
N VAL A 78 9.30 2.59 5.08
CA VAL A 78 9.15 2.05 3.73
C VAL A 78 10.46 1.49 3.21
N ARG A 79 10.37 0.56 2.26
CA ARG A 79 11.52 0.07 1.49
C ARG A 79 11.15 -0.11 0.02
N GLN A 80 12.12 0.07 -0.86
CA GLN A 80 11.94 -0.30 -2.26
C GLN A 80 11.86 -1.82 -2.37
N LEU A 81 10.92 -2.33 -3.17
CA LEU A 81 10.83 -3.75 -3.51
C LEU A 81 11.33 -3.97 -4.92
N ARG A 82 12.30 -4.88 -5.05
CA ARG A 82 12.89 -5.34 -6.30
C ARG A 82 12.56 -6.82 -6.53
N LEU A 83 12.94 -7.34 -7.70
CA LEU A 83 12.66 -8.74 -8.05
C LEU A 83 13.34 -9.71 -7.08
N GLU A 84 14.56 -9.37 -6.63
CA GLU A 84 15.30 -10.13 -5.64
C GLU A 84 14.65 -10.13 -4.25
N ASP A 85 13.93 -9.07 -3.87
CA ASP A 85 13.27 -8.97 -2.57
C ASP A 85 12.05 -9.89 -2.44
N VAL A 86 11.53 -10.37 -3.58
CA VAL A 86 10.35 -11.24 -3.66
C VAL A 86 10.66 -12.64 -4.16
N ASP A 87 11.96 -12.98 -4.24
CA ASP A 87 12.38 -14.34 -4.52
C ASP A 87 12.36 -15.20 -3.25
N GLY A 88 11.93 -16.46 -3.36
CA GLY A 88 11.85 -17.38 -2.21
C GLY A 88 10.82 -17.06 -1.11
N ILE A 89 10.07 -15.95 -1.20
CA ILE A 89 9.13 -15.53 -0.13
C ILE A 89 7.83 -16.34 -0.08
N LEU A 90 7.57 -17.19 -1.08
CA LEU A 90 6.29 -17.91 -1.22
C LEU A 90 6.04 -18.91 -0.11
N THR A 91 7.10 -19.48 0.47
CA THR A 91 7.02 -20.43 1.58
C THR A 91 7.19 -19.77 2.94
N ALA A 92 7.44 -18.45 2.98
CA ALA A 92 7.59 -17.72 4.23
C ALA A 92 6.23 -17.46 4.88
N GLY A 93 6.14 -17.67 6.20
CA GLY A 93 4.99 -17.29 7.00
C GLY A 93 4.84 -15.77 7.13
N GLY A 94 3.62 -15.32 7.38
CA GLY A 94 3.30 -13.90 7.51
C GLY A 94 3.54 -13.10 6.23
N THR A 95 4.02 -11.86 6.36
CA THR A 95 4.32 -10.99 5.22
C THR A 95 5.72 -10.38 5.34
N ILE A 96 6.42 -10.21 4.20
CA ILE A 96 7.73 -9.54 4.17
C ILE A 96 7.69 -8.03 4.48
N LEU A 97 6.49 -7.46 4.66
CA LEU A 97 6.28 -6.06 5.06
C LEU A 97 5.79 -5.96 6.52
N GLY A 98 5.54 -7.10 7.17
CA GLY A 98 4.85 -7.16 8.43
C GLY A 98 3.39 -6.72 8.32
N THR A 99 2.61 -7.07 9.33
CA THR A 99 1.24 -6.60 9.47
C THR A 99 1.05 -5.93 10.81
N ALA A 100 0.08 -5.02 10.87
CA ALA A 100 -0.36 -4.44 12.12
C ALA A 100 -1.87 -4.20 12.09
N ASN A 101 -2.54 -4.56 13.17
CA ASN A 101 -3.97 -4.36 13.37
C ASN A 101 -4.21 -3.12 14.22
N TYR A 102 -3.94 -1.94 13.63
CA TYR A 102 -4.19 -0.65 14.29
C TYR A 102 -5.43 0.01 13.68
N GLY A 103 -6.62 -0.38 14.14
CA GLY A 103 -7.89 0.26 13.75
C GLY A 103 -8.01 0.59 12.25
N THR A 104 -8.67 1.70 11.93
CA THR A 104 -8.72 2.24 10.56
C THR A 104 -8.09 3.64 10.53
N PRO A 105 -7.63 4.14 9.37
CA PRO A 105 -7.15 5.52 9.24
C PRO A 105 -8.10 6.60 9.75
N PHE A 106 -9.41 6.35 9.73
CA PHE A 106 -10.43 7.29 10.20
C PHE A 106 -10.68 7.23 11.70
N ALA A 107 -10.35 6.09 12.31
CA ALA A 107 -10.57 5.80 13.72
C ALA A 107 -9.34 5.04 14.24
N TYR A 108 -8.22 5.75 14.29
CA TYR A 108 -6.95 5.19 14.71
C TYR A 108 -6.83 5.26 16.24
N PRO A 109 -6.71 4.12 16.94
CA PRO A 109 -6.66 4.09 18.41
C PRO A 109 -5.41 4.80 18.94
N GLN A 110 -5.59 5.61 19.97
CA GLN A 110 -4.54 6.32 20.69
C GLN A 110 -4.20 5.63 22.03
N PRO A 111 -3.00 5.84 22.59
CA PRO A 111 -2.62 5.26 23.89
C PRO A 111 -3.53 5.68 25.05
N ASP A 112 -4.21 6.82 24.94
CA ASP A 112 -5.16 7.35 25.93
C ASP A 112 -6.58 6.75 25.79
N GLY A 113 -6.79 5.82 24.86
CA GLY A 113 -8.07 5.18 24.59
C GLY A 113 -8.99 5.96 23.64
N THR A 114 -8.59 7.15 23.19
CA THR A 114 -9.34 7.90 22.17
C THR A 114 -9.08 7.36 20.76
N VAL A 115 -9.88 7.81 19.79
CA VAL A 115 -9.65 7.56 18.37
C VAL A 115 -9.38 8.87 17.63
N LYS A 116 -8.49 8.82 16.65
CA LYS A 116 -8.10 9.98 15.85
C LYS A 116 -8.18 9.65 14.35
N ASP A 117 -8.68 10.59 13.56
CA ASP A 117 -8.52 10.56 12.11
C ASP A 117 -7.07 10.96 11.75
N VAL A 118 -6.36 10.06 11.10
CA VAL A 118 -4.95 10.21 10.71
C VAL A 118 -4.78 10.25 9.19
N THR A 119 -5.86 10.45 8.45
CA THR A 119 -5.88 10.46 6.98
C THR A 119 -4.96 11.54 6.41
N GLU A 120 -4.91 12.72 7.02
CA GLU A 120 -4.03 13.81 6.58
C GLU A 120 -2.55 13.43 6.68
N THR A 121 -2.13 12.81 7.78
CA THR A 121 -0.76 12.33 7.99
C THR A 121 -0.37 11.28 6.94
N ILE A 122 -1.28 10.35 6.65
CA ILE A 122 -1.07 9.32 5.62
C ILE A 122 -0.96 9.96 4.23
N LEU A 123 -1.81 10.95 3.93
CA LEU A 123 -1.81 11.66 2.66
C LEU A 123 -0.51 12.45 2.44
N GLU A 124 0.00 13.11 3.48
CA GLU A 124 1.30 13.78 3.42
C GLU A 124 2.43 12.81 3.08
N SER A 125 2.48 11.66 3.76
CA SER A 125 3.49 10.63 3.48
C SER A 125 3.34 10.06 2.08
N TYR A 126 2.11 9.79 1.63
CA TYR A 126 1.82 9.37 0.27
C TYR A 126 2.37 10.35 -0.78
N GLN A 127 2.17 11.65 -0.57
CA GLN A 127 2.67 12.71 -1.44
C GLN A 127 4.20 12.83 -1.37
N LYS A 128 4.79 12.82 -0.17
CA LYS A 128 6.25 12.87 0.06
C LYS A 128 6.97 11.71 -0.61
N LEU A 129 6.35 10.53 -0.65
CA LEU A 129 6.88 9.33 -1.29
C LEU A 129 6.73 9.34 -2.83
N GLY A 130 5.96 10.28 -3.39
CA GLY A 130 5.69 10.37 -4.83
C GLY A 130 4.84 9.23 -5.36
N LEU A 131 3.94 8.68 -4.53
CA LEU A 131 3.12 7.53 -4.92
C LEU A 131 2.01 7.95 -5.89
N SER A 132 1.85 7.18 -6.96
CA SER A 132 0.76 7.32 -7.93
C SER A 132 -0.46 6.48 -7.58
N ALA A 133 -0.26 5.41 -6.79
CA ALA A 133 -1.32 4.57 -6.26
C ALA A 133 -0.84 3.86 -4.97
N LEU A 134 -1.80 3.38 -4.18
CA LEU A 134 -1.57 2.57 -2.99
C LEU A 134 -2.38 1.26 -3.10
N ILE A 135 -1.72 0.12 -2.92
CA ILE A 135 -2.32 -1.21 -2.96
C ILE A 135 -2.30 -1.78 -1.54
N GLY A 136 -3.48 -1.96 -0.94
CA GLY A 136 -3.64 -2.71 0.31
C GLY A 136 -3.98 -4.16 0.02
N ILE A 137 -3.20 -5.10 0.57
CA ILE A 137 -3.41 -6.54 0.44
C ILE A 137 -3.80 -7.08 1.82
N GLY A 138 -4.99 -7.64 1.94
CA GLY A 138 -5.46 -8.12 3.23
C GLY A 138 -6.87 -8.70 3.16
N GLY A 139 -7.27 -9.35 4.25
CA GLY A 139 -8.67 -9.66 4.50
C GLY A 139 -9.31 -8.59 5.37
N ASP A 140 -10.65 -8.59 5.45
CA ASP A 140 -11.38 -7.77 6.40
C ASP A 140 -10.96 -8.19 7.83
N ALA A 141 -10.30 -7.31 8.56
CA ALA A 141 -10.44 -7.34 10.01
C ALA A 141 -11.88 -6.92 10.26
N VAL A 142 -12.78 -7.90 10.37
CA VAL A 142 -14.19 -7.66 10.69
C VAL A 142 -14.25 -6.66 11.85
N SER A 143 -14.91 -5.55 11.55
CA SER A 143 -15.28 -4.49 12.48
C SER A 143 -15.81 -5.10 13.78
N ALA A 144 -15.22 -4.70 14.90
CA ALA A 144 -15.88 -4.73 16.19
C ALA A 144 -15.94 -3.30 16.71
#